data_AF-A0AAV8VIR1-F1
#
_entry.id   AF-A0AAV8VIR1-F1
#
_cell.length_a   1.000
_cell.length_b   1.000
_cell.length_c   1.000
_cell.angle_alpha   90.00
_cell.angle_beta   90.00
_cell.angle_gamma   90.00
#
_symmetry.space_group_name_H-M   'P 1'
#
loop_
_entity.id
_entity.type
_entity.pdbx_description
1 polymer ?
#
loop_
_entity_poly.entity_id
_entity_poly.type
_entity_poly.pdbx_seq_one_letter_code
_entity_poly.pdbx_strand_id
1 'polypeptide(L)'
;WNKDDPRRGLMELPHIALARITFLQNYMRNVNSERPSEFVYLDETWVFENGSTCCRSWQDSSKQTVQTTKTDGKRWFEHQLLQNLEEPSIIIMDNASYHSSLGNKVPNTGWKKADICRWLTEHDVNCDGNLLKTQLLDLVAQRKPPKSYVVDKSAQQYGHTVLRLPPYHCIFNPIEHIWGIAKTYYNKHIGRDGYGVENALKMWQEALDTITPQVWSNTIRHTEKEIQKWWNREVAFDIEDTGPLIINVADGDSDASQYTSDTD
;
A
#
# COMPACT_ATOMS: atom_id res chain seq x y z
N TRP A 1 0.10 11.79 -14.06
CA TRP A 1 1.22 11.94 -13.11
C TRP A 1 1.76 13.36 -13.19
N ASN A 2 1.54 14.16 -12.15
CA ASN A 2 2.01 15.55 -12.09
C ASN A 2 3.52 15.56 -11.73
N LYS A 3 4.31 16.46 -12.33
CA LYS A 3 5.74 16.55 -12.08
C LYS A 3 6.06 17.06 -10.66
N ASP A 4 5.07 17.66 -10.01
CA ASP A 4 5.20 18.37 -8.72
C ASP A 4 4.54 17.63 -7.55
N ASP A 5 4.38 16.30 -7.61
CA ASP A 5 3.82 15.56 -6.47
C ASP A 5 4.80 15.57 -5.28
N PRO A 6 4.47 16.23 -4.15
CA PRO A 6 5.33 16.30 -2.96
C PRO A 6 5.65 14.93 -2.36
N ARG A 7 4.91 13.87 -2.76
CA ARG A 7 5.13 12.50 -2.30
C ARG A 7 6.31 11.81 -2.99
N ARG A 8 6.89 12.38 -4.06
CA ARG A 8 8.05 11.79 -4.76
C ARG A 8 9.23 11.52 -3.82
N GLY A 9 9.57 12.48 -2.96
CA GLY A 9 10.63 12.29 -1.97
C GLY A 9 10.33 11.17 -0.97
N LEU A 10 9.05 10.98 -0.62
CA LEU A 10 8.62 9.88 0.26
C LEU A 10 8.72 8.53 -0.45
N MET A 11 8.37 8.45 -1.74
CA MET A 11 8.43 7.22 -2.54
C MET A 11 9.85 6.67 -2.70
N GLU A 12 10.87 7.52 -2.59
CA GLU A 12 12.28 7.14 -2.70
C GLU A 12 12.96 6.92 -1.34
N LEU A 13 12.21 6.95 -0.23
CA LEU A 13 12.75 6.54 1.07
C LEU A 13 13.21 5.07 1.00
N PRO A 14 14.38 4.71 1.57
CA PRO A 14 14.98 3.38 1.36
C PRO A 14 14.04 2.20 1.67
N HIS A 15 13.26 2.30 2.74
CA HIS A 15 12.30 1.25 3.13
C HIS A 15 11.10 1.15 2.17
N ILE A 16 10.71 2.25 1.51
CA ILE A 16 9.62 2.27 0.51
C ILE A 16 10.13 1.78 -0.82
N ALA A 17 11.34 2.19 -1.24
CA ALA A 17 12.01 1.65 -2.41
C ALA A 17 12.21 0.13 -2.29
N LEU A 18 12.67 -0.36 -1.13
CA LEU A 18 12.78 -1.80 -0.88
C LEU A 18 11.42 -2.52 -0.95
N ALA A 19 10.37 -1.95 -0.36
CA ALA A 19 9.02 -2.51 -0.47
C ALA A 19 8.52 -2.55 -1.93
N ARG A 20 8.82 -1.50 -2.71
CA ARG A 20 8.51 -1.43 -4.14
C ARG A 20 9.26 -2.51 -4.93
N ILE A 21 10.57 -2.61 -4.76
CA ILE A 21 11.40 -3.62 -5.42
C ILE A 21 10.89 -5.02 -5.07
N THR A 22 10.61 -5.29 -3.80
CA THR A 22 10.05 -6.58 -3.35
C THR A 22 8.73 -6.90 -4.03
N PHE A 23 7.82 -5.92 -4.13
CA PHE A 23 6.56 -6.08 -4.84
C PHE A 23 6.79 -6.41 -6.32
N LEU A 24 7.59 -5.59 -7.01
CA LEU A 24 7.87 -5.75 -8.45
C LEU A 24 8.53 -7.09 -8.74
N GLN A 25 9.50 -7.51 -7.92
CA GLN A 25 10.17 -8.81 -8.05
C GLN A 25 9.19 -9.97 -7.92
N ASN A 26 8.32 -9.96 -6.91
CA ASN A 26 7.33 -11.02 -6.72
C ASN A 26 6.30 -11.04 -7.86
N TYR A 27 5.85 -9.86 -8.31
CA TYR A 27 4.96 -9.72 -9.45
C TYR A 27 5.58 -10.31 -10.72
N MET A 28 6.81 -9.88 -11.07
CA MET A 28 7.52 -10.36 -12.25
C MET A 28 7.88 -11.84 -12.17
N ARG A 29 8.20 -12.35 -10.97
CA ARG A 29 8.44 -13.79 -10.78
C ARG A 29 7.21 -14.61 -11.12
N ASN A 30 6.01 -14.16 -10.74
CA ASN A 30 4.77 -14.83 -11.11
C ASN A 30 4.54 -14.76 -12.62
N VAL A 31 4.61 -13.56 -13.21
CA VAL A 31 4.40 -13.34 -14.65
C VAL A 31 5.35 -14.18 -15.50
N ASN A 32 6.60 -14.32 -15.08
CA ASN A 32 7.62 -15.08 -15.81
C ASN A 32 7.68 -16.57 -15.42
N SER A 33 6.79 -17.05 -14.55
CA SER A 33 6.76 -18.45 -14.14
C SER A 33 6.16 -19.32 -15.25
N GLU A 34 6.50 -20.62 -15.25
CA GLU A 34 5.94 -21.58 -16.20
C GLU A 34 4.41 -21.74 -16.07
N ARG A 35 3.88 -21.47 -14.87
CA ARG A 35 2.46 -21.56 -14.53
C ARG A 35 2.08 -20.36 -13.66
N PRO A 36 1.81 -19.19 -14.27
CA PRO A 36 1.46 -17.99 -13.52
C PRO A 36 0.12 -18.18 -12.80
N SER A 37 0.11 -17.87 -11.51
CA SER A 37 -1.13 -17.75 -10.74
C SER A 37 -1.90 -16.50 -11.17
N GLU A 38 -3.22 -16.59 -11.17
CA GLU A 38 -4.07 -15.42 -11.46
C GLU A 38 -3.93 -14.35 -10.37
N PHE A 39 -3.98 -13.08 -10.79
CA PHE A 39 -3.99 -11.95 -9.87
C PHE A 39 -5.42 -11.57 -9.49
N VAL A 40 -5.70 -11.60 -8.19
CA VAL A 40 -6.96 -11.14 -7.62
C VAL A 40 -6.71 -9.83 -6.88
N TYR A 41 -7.31 -8.75 -7.36
CA TYR A 41 -7.14 -7.43 -6.76
C TYR A 41 -8.21 -7.21 -5.70
N LEU A 42 -7.81 -6.71 -4.53
CA LEU A 42 -8.69 -6.34 -3.44
C LEU A 42 -8.41 -4.91 -2.97
N ASP A 43 -9.45 -4.32 -2.39
CA ASP A 43 -9.46 -3.02 -1.73
C ASP A 43 -9.80 -3.20 -0.25
N GLU A 44 -9.29 -2.33 0.62
CA GLU A 44 -9.37 -2.42 2.10
C GLU A 44 -10.79 -2.64 2.58
N THR A 45 -11.74 -2.02 1.86
CA THR A 45 -13.16 -1.96 2.20
C THR A 45 -13.80 -3.34 2.32
N TRP A 46 -13.33 -4.36 1.59
CA TRP A 46 -14.04 -5.63 1.44
C TRP A 46 -13.56 -6.77 2.35
N VAL A 47 -12.31 -6.73 2.84
CA VAL A 47 -11.72 -7.85 3.59
C VAL A 47 -12.20 -7.89 5.05
N PHE A 48 -12.63 -6.76 5.63
CA PHE A 48 -13.09 -6.69 7.02
C PHE A 48 -14.21 -5.65 7.21
N GLU A 49 -15.27 -5.69 6.40
CA GLU A 49 -16.46 -4.85 6.58
C GLU A 49 -17.23 -5.16 7.88
N ASN A 50 -16.65 -4.93 9.05
CA ASN A 50 -17.40 -4.71 10.29
C ASN A 50 -18.04 -3.31 10.27
N GLY A 51 -18.77 -2.96 9.20
CA GLY A 51 -19.47 -1.68 9.06
C GLY A 51 -18.60 -0.44 9.35
N SER A 52 -17.28 -0.57 9.29
CA SER A 52 -16.35 0.46 9.72
C SER A 52 -15.91 1.32 8.55
N THR A 53 -16.86 2.09 8.02
CA THR A 53 -16.60 3.52 7.84
C THR A 53 -16.58 4.20 9.21
N CYS A 54 -15.66 3.81 10.09
CA CYS A 54 -15.29 4.63 11.25
C CYS A 54 -13.98 5.33 10.84
N CYS A 55 -13.82 6.66 10.87
CA CYS A 55 -14.01 7.51 12.02
C CYS A 55 -14.14 9.01 11.64
N ARG A 56 -14.45 9.36 10.36
CA ARG A 56 -14.53 10.76 9.89
C ARG A 56 -15.51 10.96 8.71
N SER A 57 -16.74 10.49 8.80
CA SER A 57 -17.80 11.05 7.95
C SER A 57 -18.28 12.37 8.55
N TRP A 58 -18.62 13.36 7.72
CA TRP A 58 -19.27 14.59 8.19
C TRP A 58 -20.55 14.21 8.92
N GLN A 59 -20.62 14.53 10.21
CA GLN A 59 -21.79 14.25 11.05
C GLN A 59 -22.45 15.58 11.42
N ASP A 60 -23.76 15.65 11.22
CA ASP A 60 -24.61 16.67 11.81
C ASP A 60 -24.63 16.47 13.33
N SER A 61 -24.20 17.48 14.07
CA SER A 61 -24.10 17.48 15.55
C SER A 61 -25.43 17.22 16.29
N SER A 62 -26.57 17.22 15.58
CA SER A 62 -27.90 17.12 16.19
C SER A 62 -28.53 15.72 16.18
N LYS A 63 -27.94 14.71 15.51
CA LYS A 63 -28.55 13.36 15.40
C LYS A 63 -27.58 12.23 15.66
N GLN A 64 -27.88 11.42 16.68
CA GLN A 64 -27.18 10.17 16.97
C GLN A 64 -27.79 9.04 16.14
N THR A 65 -27.41 8.95 14.86
CA THR A 65 -27.81 7.85 13.98
C THR A 65 -26.59 7.05 13.58
N VAL A 66 -26.24 6.05 14.40
CA VAL A 66 -25.35 4.96 14.00
C VAL A 66 -26.08 3.65 14.30
N GLN A 67 -26.58 2.98 13.26
CA GLN A 67 -26.84 1.56 13.32
C GLN A 67 -25.61 0.85 12.75
N THR A 68 -24.74 0.35 13.63
CA THR A 68 -23.68 -0.59 13.25
C THR A 68 -24.28 -1.97 13.05
N THR A 69 -24.43 -2.41 11.80
CA THR A 69 -24.55 -3.83 11.47
C THR A 69 -23.17 -4.48 11.60
N LYS A 70 -23.00 -5.37 12.58
CA LYS A 70 -21.76 -6.13 12.81
C LYS A 70 -21.69 -7.30 11.81
N THR A 71 -21.13 -7.07 10.63
CA THR A 71 -20.80 -8.17 9.72
C THR A 71 -19.31 -8.43 9.79
N ASP A 72 -18.87 -9.61 10.21
CA ASP A 72 -17.44 -9.89 10.34
C ASP A 72 -16.82 -10.07 8.95
N GLY A 73 -16.21 -9.04 8.36
CA GLY A 73 -15.67 -9.17 7.00
C GLY A 73 -14.57 -10.23 6.87
N LYS A 74 -13.97 -10.68 7.98
CA LYS A 74 -13.15 -11.89 8.02
C LYS A 74 -13.87 -13.08 7.41
N ARG A 75 -15.18 -13.19 7.70
CA ARG A 75 -16.05 -14.25 7.21
C ARG A 75 -16.23 -14.17 5.70
N TRP A 76 -16.34 -12.97 5.12
CA TRP A 76 -16.43 -12.83 3.66
C TRP A 76 -15.12 -13.26 3.00
N PHE A 77 -13.98 -12.80 3.51
CA PHE A 77 -12.68 -13.19 2.95
C PHE A 77 -12.50 -14.71 2.99
N GLU A 78 -12.69 -15.35 4.14
CA GLU A 78 -12.45 -16.79 4.31
C GLU A 78 -13.53 -17.67 3.65
N HIS A 79 -14.80 -17.29 3.70
CA HIS A 79 -15.90 -18.17 3.25
C HIS A 79 -16.50 -17.82 1.89
N GLN A 80 -16.27 -16.61 1.36
CA GLN A 80 -16.78 -16.21 0.05
C GLN A 80 -15.64 -16.05 -0.94
N LEU A 81 -14.56 -15.34 -0.59
CA LEU A 81 -13.47 -15.16 -1.54
C LEU A 81 -12.62 -16.43 -1.66
N LEU A 82 -11.94 -16.83 -0.58
CA LEU A 82 -10.95 -17.91 -0.63
C LEU A 82 -11.55 -19.27 -1.03
N GLN A 83 -12.81 -19.55 -0.69
CA GLN A 83 -13.47 -20.82 -1.05
C GLN A 83 -13.91 -20.90 -2.51
N ASN A 84 -14.11 -19.75 -3.17
CA ASN A 84 -14.58 -19.71 -4.56
C ASN A 84 -13.44 -19.48 -5.56
N LEU A 85 -12.19 -19.34 -5.10
CA LEU A 85 -11.02 -19.32 -5.97
C LEU A 85 -10.62 -20.77 -6.28
N GLU A 86 -10.83 -21.20 -7.53
CA GLU A 86 -10.64 -22.60 -7.95
C GLU A 86 -9.17 -23.02 -8.02
N GLU A 87 -8.25 -22.07 -8.21
CA GLU A 87 -6.82 -22.30 -8.34
C GLU A 87 -5.99 -21.41 -7.39
N PRO A 88 -4.74 -21.78 -7.06
CA PRO A 88 -3.82 -20.92 -6.35
C PRO A 88 -3.68 -19.55 -7.03
N SER A 89 -4.00 -18.49 -6.29
CA SER A 89 -4.02 -17.11 -6.80
C SER A 89 -3.10 -16.21 -6.00
N ILE A 90 -2.67 -15.11 -6.60
CA ILE A 90 -1.97 -14.02 -5.92
C ILE A 90 -2.97 -12.90 -5.64
N ILE A 91 -3.27 -12.70 -4.36
CA ILE A 91 -4.18 -11.68 -3.89
C ILE A 91 -3.40 -10.40 -3.65
N ILE A 92 -3.63 -9.38 -4.48
CA ILE A 92 -3.03 -8.06 -4.34
C ILE A 92 -3.92 -7.19 -3.45
N MET A 93 -3.35 -6.66 -2.37
CA MET A 93 -4.03 -5.74 -1.45
C MET A 93 -3.05 -4.73 -0.89
N ASP A 94 -3.50 -3.63 -0.29
CA ASP A 94 -2.60 -2.68 0.36
C ASP A 94 -2.17 -3.11 1.78
N ASN A 95 -1.61 -2.16 2.51
CA ASN A 95 -1.08 -2.34 3.85
C ASN A 95 -1.92 -1.63 4.92
N ALA A 96 -3.26 -1.60 4.74
CA ALA A 96 -4.19 -1.04 5.72
C ALA A 96 -3.87 -1.50 7.14
N SER A 97 -3.99 -0.56 8.09
CA SER A 97 -3.82 -0.88 9.51
C SER A 97 -4.75 -2.01 10.00
N TYR A 98 -5.90 -2.19 9.34
CA TYR A 98 -6.90 -3.20 9.67
C TYR A 98 -6.53 -4.62 9.21
N HIS A 99 -5.82 -4.76 8.09
CA HIS A 99 -5.23 -6.05 7.68
C HIS A 99 -4.04 -6.46 8.56
N SER A 100 -3.56 -5.53 9.39
CA SER A 100 -2.34 -5.67 10.14
C SER A 100 -2.49 -6.34 11.51
N SER A 101 -3.61 -7.04 11.75
CA SER A 101 -3.80 -7.84 12.95
C SER A 101 -2.71 -8.90 13.02
N LEU A 102 -1.67 -8.60 13.80
CA LEU A 102 -0.51 -9.45 13.97
C LEU A 102 -0.92 -10.73 14.70
N GLY A 103 -0.59 -11.88 14.11
CA GLY A 103 -0.78 -13.16 14.79
C GLY A 103 0.05 -13.27 16.08
N ASN A 104 1.21 -12.58 16.12
CA ASN A 104 2.11 -12.52 17.28
C ASN A 104 2.39 -11.05 17.63
N LYS A 105 2.06 -10.64 18.86
CA LYS A 105 2.34 -9.27 19.30
C LYS A 105 3.84 -9.07 19.52
N VAL A 106 4.42 -8.12 18.80
CA VAL A 106 5.82 -7.68 18.99
C VAL A 106 5.82 -6.44 19.88
N PRO A 107 6.75 -6.32 20.86
CA PRO A 107 6.82 -5.15 21.71
C PRO A 107 7.03 -3.85 20.93
N ASN A 108 6.40 -2.77 21.39
CA ASN A 108 6.53 -1.43 20.80
C ASN A 108 6.84 -0.37 21.89
N THR A 109 6.98 0.89 21.49
CA THR A 109 7.30 2.01 22.40
C THR A 109 6.27 2.20 23.52
N GLY A 110 5.04 1.68 23.37
CA GLY A 110 4.00 1.69 24.40
C GLY A 110 4.10 0.55 25.43
N TRP A 111 4.91 -0.48 25.21
CA TRP A 111 5.07 -1.60 26.17
C TRP A 111 5.88 -1.19 27.39
N LYS A 112 5.65 -1.82 28.54
CA LYS A 112 6.49 -1.61 29.74
C LYS A 112 7.84 -2.29 29.53
N LYS A 113 8.89 -1.75 30.16
CA LYS A 113 10.26 -2.31 30.09
C LYS A 113 10.29 -3.80 30.47
N ALA A 114 9.55 -4.18 31.51
CA ALA A 114 9.44 -5.56 31.96
C ALA A 114 8.81 -6.49 30.91
N ASP A 115 7.79 -6.01 30.18
CA ASP A 115 7.12 -6.78 29.13
C ASP A 115 8.03 -6.98 27.91
N ILE A 116 8.83 -5.96 27.57
CA ILE A 116 9.85 -6.04 26.51
C ILE A 116 10.92 -7.06 26.89
N CYS A 117 11.42 -7.04 28.13
CA CYS A 117 12.40 -8.01 28.60
C CYS A 117 11.88 -9.44 28.58
N ARG A 118 10.64 -9.65 29.04
CA ARG A 118 10.01 -10.98 29.01
C ARG A 118 9.94 -11.53 27.59
N TRP A 119 9.50 -10.71 26.63
CA TRP A 119 9.46 -11.11 25.22
C TRP A 119 10.86 -11.46 24.68
N LEU A 120 11.89 -10.68 25.04
CA LEU A 120 13.28 -10.97 24.66
C LEU A 120 13.79 -12.29 25.26
N THR A 121 13.47 -12.56 26.52
CA THR A 121 13.84 -13.82 27.19
C THR A 121 13.12 -15.03 26.58
N GLU A 122 11.86 -14.88 26.15
CA GLU A 122 11.13 -15.90 25.39
C GLU A 122 11.73 -16.18 24.01
N HIS A 123 12.56 -15.27 23.47
CA HIS A 123 13.26 -15.40 22.19
C HIS A 123 14.79 -15.58 22.37
N ASP A 124 15.21 -16.18 23.49
CA ASP A 124 16.60 -16.51 23.82
C ASP A 124 17.57 -15.32 23.87
N VAL A 125 17.08 -14.12 24.22
CA VAL A 125 17.91 -12.93 24.47
C VAL A 125 17.91 -12.58 25.95
N ASN A 126 19.09 -12.59 26.56
CA ASN A 126 19.26 -12.20 27.96
C ASN A 126 18.99 -10.69 28.13
N CYS A 127 18.05 -10.34 29.01
CA CYS A 127 17.73 -8.95 29.29
C CYS A 127 18.58 -8.44 30.46
N ASP A 128 19.61 -7.65 30.18
CA ASP A 128 20.35 -6.95 31.23
C ASP A 128 19.49 -5.78 31.78
N GLY A 129 19.31 -5.75 33.11
CA GLY A 129 18.50 -4.75 33.81
C GLY A 129 18.97 -3.31 33.59
N ASN A 130 20.24 -3.12 33.21
CA ASN A 130 20.85 -1.83 32.92
C ASN A 130 20.50 -1.27 31.53
N LEU A 131 19.99 -2.07 30.60
CA LEU A 131 19.66 -1.61 29.24
C LEU A 131 18.50 -0.61 29.27
N LEU A 132 18.64 0.48 28.53
CA LEU A 132 17.56 1.45 28.36
C LEU A 132 16.43 0.86 27.49
N LYS A 133 15.22 1.40 27.64
CA LYS A 133 14.05 0.95 26.86
C LYS A 133 14.30 1.02 25.35
N THR A 134 15.05 2.02 24.89
CA THR A 134 15.46 2.18 23.49
C THR A 134 16.36 1.05 23.02
N GLN A 135 17.40 0.72 23.78
CA GLN A 135 18.31 -0.39 23.48
C GLN A 135 17.60 -1.75 23.46
N LEU A 136 16.63 -1.94 24.37
CA LEU A 136 15.78 -3.14 24.36
C LEU A 136 14.91 -3.21 23.10
N LEU A 137 14.37 -2.07 22.63
CA LEU A 137 13.60 -2.02 21.38
C LEU A 137 14.48 -2.26 20.15
N ASP A 138 15.75 -1.87 20.17
CA ASP A 138 16.71 -2.17 19.10
C ASP A 138 17.00 -3.68 19.02
N LEU A 139 17.17 -4.34 20.17
CA LEU A 139 17.30 -5.80 20.23
C LEU A 139 16.04 -6.51 19.72
N VAL A 140 14.86 -6.01 20.10
CA VAL A 140 13.58 -6.49 19.53
C VAL A 140 13.56 -6.26 18.02
N ALA A 141 14.03 -5.13 17.52
CA ALA A 141 14.04 -4.83 16.08
C ALA A 141 14.96 -5.77 15.28
N GLN A 142 16.05 -6.26 15.89
CA GLN A 142 16.97 -7.24 15.28
C GLN A 142 16.42 -8.67 15.29
N ARG A 143 15.55 -9.00 16.26
CA ARG A 143 15.02 -10.36 16.46
C ARG A 143 13.57 -10.55 16.03
N LYS A 144 12.85 -9.45 15.73
CA LYS A 144 11.43 -9.52 15.39
C LYS A 144 11.24 -10.42 14.15
N PRO A 145 10.33 -11.41 14.21
CA PRO A 145 9.99 -12.18 13.03
C PRO A 145 9.37 -11.25 11.97
N PRO A 146 9.37 -11.66 10.69
CA PRO A 146 8.58 -10.98 9.67
C PRO A 146 7.14 -10.82 10.16
N LYS A 147 6.52 -9.68 9.84
CA LYS A 147 5.13 -9.43 10.22
C LYS A 147 4.28 -10.55 9.62
N SER A 148 3.54 -11.24 10.48
CA SER A 148 2.61 -12.29 10.08
C SER A 148 1.19 -11.83 10.36
N TYR A 149 0.43 -11.64 9.30
CA TYR A 149 -0.95 -11.16 9.36
C TYR A 149 -1.92 -12.33 9.30
N VAL A 150 -3.05 -12.21 9.99
CA VAL A 150 -4.09 -13.26 9.99
C VAL A 150 -4.58 -13.56 8.57
N VAL A 151 -4.79 -12.52 7.75
CA VAL A 151 -5.21 -12.63 6.34
C VAL A 151 -4.24 -13.47 5.53
N ASP A 152 -2.95 -13.22 5.68
CA ASP A 152 -1.90 -13.92 4.93
C ASP A 152 -1.88 -15.42 5.31
N LYS A 153 -2.06 -15.73 6.59
CA LYS A 153 -2.18 -17.13 7.06
C LYS A 153 -3.44 -17.79 6.50
N SER A 154 -4.58 -17.10 6.55
CA SER A 154 -5.83 -17.62 6.01
C SER A 154 -5.69 -17.88 4.50
N ALA A 155 -5.21 -16.92 3.71
CA ALA A 155 -4.96 -17.11 2.29
C ALA A 155 -4.06 -18.32 2.00
N GLN A 156 -2.96 -18.44 2.76
CA GLN A 156 -2.01 -19.55 2.62
C GLN A 156 -2.64 -20.92 2.93
N GLN A 157 -3.55 -21.00 3.92
CA GLN A 157 -4.27 -22.25 4.23
C GLN A 157 -5.12 -22.76 3.07
N TYR A 158 -5.63 -21.86 2.23
CA TYR A 158 -6.39 -22.18 1.03
C TYR A 158 -5.49 -22.27 -0.23
N GLY A 159 -4.17 -22.14 -0.09
CA GLY A 159 -3.22 -22.24 -1.20
C GLY A 159 -2.99 -20.94 -1.97
N HIS A 160 -3.54 -19.81 -1.52
CA HIS A 160 -3.33 -18.50 -2.14
C HIS A 160 -2.18 -17.74 -1.46
N THR A 161 -1.58 -16.80 -2.17
CA THR A 161 -0.51 -15.93 -1.63
C THR A 161 -0.98 -14.48 -1.62
N VAL A 162 -0.63 -13.72 -0.59
CA VAL A 162 -0.91 -12.28 -0.51
C VAL A 162 0.30 -11.48 -0.96
N LEU A 163 0.09 -10.54 -1.88
CA LEU A 163 1.10 -9.59 -2.35
C LEU A 163 0.68 -8.17 -1.98
N ARG A 164 1.40 -7.57 -1.01
CA ARG A 164 1.03 -6.24 -0.50
C ARG A 164 1.60 -5.10 -1.33
N LEU A 165 0.75 -4.12 -1.62
CA LEU A 165 1.15 -2.92 -2.34
C LEU A 165 2.18 -2.11 -1.54
N PRO A 166 3.19 -1.55 -2.21
CA PRO A 166 4.14 -0.67 -1.56
C PRO A 166 3.45 0.66 -1.16
N PRO A 167 3.84 1.27 -0.03
CA PRO A 167 3.29 2.57 0.38
C PRO A 167 3.41 3.60 -0.73
N TYR A 168 2.36 4.40 -0.94
CA TYR A 168 2.26 5.41 -2.01
C TYR A 168 2.20 4.88 -3.46
N HIS A 169 2.07 3.57 -3.68
CA HIS A 169 1.98 2.97 -5.02
C HIS A 169 0.61 2.36 -5.32
N CYS A 170 -0.45 3.11 -5.01
CA CYS A 170 -1.83 2.70 -5.31
C CYS A 170 -2.08 2.48 -6.82
N ILE A 171 -1.23 3.05 -7.69
CA ILE A 171 -1.22 2.83 -9.13
C ILE A 171 -0.95 1.37 -9.54
N PHE A 172 -0.45 0.52 -8.63
CA PHE A 172 -0.30 -0.92 -8.89
C PHE A 172 -1.57 -1.72 -8.58
N ASN A 173 -2.66 -1.04 -8.20
CA ASN A 173 -3.98 -1.64 -8.01
C ASN A 173 -4.99 -1.06 -9.01
N PRO A 174 -5.52 -1.86 -9.95
CA PRO A 174 -6.50 -1.39 -10.92
C PRO A 174 -7.81 -0.92 -10.28
N ILE A 175 -8.17 -1.40 -9.09
CA ILE A 175 -9.40 -0.97 -8.40
C ILE A 175 -9.40 0.54 -8.14
N GLU A 176 -8.25 1.12 -7.84
CA GLU A 176 -8.10 2.56 -7.60
C GLU A 176 -8.44 3.39 -8.83
N HIS A 177 -8.02 2.91 -10.00
CA HIS A 177 -8.34 3.54 -11.27
C HIS A 177 -9.84 3.43 -11.59
N ILE A 178 -10.46 2.29 -11.28
CA ILE A 178 -11.90 2.07 -11.47
C ILE A 178 -12.71 2.99 -10.57
N TRP A 179 -12.34 3.10 -9.29
CA TRP A 179 -12.93 4.08 -8.39
C TRP A 179 -12.72 5.51 -8.87
N GLY A 180 -11.57 5.82 -9.45
CA GLY A 180 -11.31 7.10 -10.11
C GLY A 180 -12.29 7.41 -11.23
N ILE A 181 -12.60 6.42 -12.09
CA ILE A 181 -13.59 6.55 -13.17
C ILE A 181 -14.98 6.80 -12.60
N ALA A 182 -15.42 5.96 -11.65
CA ALA A 182 -16.74 6.10 -11.03
C ALA A 182 -16.91 7.45 -10.31
N LYS A 183 -15.92 7.86 -9.51
CA LYS A 183 -15.92 9.17 -8.82
C LYS A 183 -15.92 10.33 -9.79
N THR A 184 -15.19 10.22 -10.91
CA THR A 184 -15.18 11.26 -11.95
C THR A 184 -16.55 11.39 -12.60
N TYR A 185 -17.22 10.28 -12.89
CA TYR A 185 -18.59 10.29 -13.39
C TYR A 185 -19.52 10.96 -12.39
N TYR A 186 -19.50 10.51 -11.12
CA TYR A 186 -20.32 11.07 -10.05
C TYR A 186 -20.13 12.59 -9.91
N ASN A 187 -18.87 13.05 -9.82
CA ASN A 187 -18.55 14.47 -9.66
C ASN A 187 -19.01 15.33 -10.84
N LYS A 188 -19.02 14.80 -12.06
CA LYS A 188 -19.51 15.53 -13.25
C LYS A 188 -21.03 15.68 -13.28
N HIS A 189 -21.76 14.80 -12.60
CA HIS A 189 -23.23 14.75 -12.63
C HIS A 189 -23.87 15.11 -11.29
N ILE A 190 -23.06 15.44 -10.27
CA ILE A 190 -23.56 15.73 -8.93
C ILE A 190 -24.57 16.89 -8.97
N GLY A 191 -25.72 16.71 -8.32
CA GLY A 191 -26.80 17.69 -8.29
C GLY A 191 -27.70 17.72 -9.53
N ARG A 192 -27.44 16.92 -10.58
CA ARG A 192 -28.30 16.83 -11.79
C ARG A 192 -29.77 16.59 -11.44
N ASP A 193 -30.01 15.66 -10.52
CA ASP A 193 -31.34 15.25 -10.07
C ASP A 193 -31.63 15.71 -8.62
N GLY A 194 -30.85 16.66 -8.10
CA GLY A 194 -30.90 17.10 -6.69
C GLY A 194 -30.02 16.26 -5.74
N TYR A 195 -30.00 16.65 -4.46
CA TYR A 195 -29.07 16.12 -3.43
C TYR A 195 -29.70 15.08 -2.48
N GLY A 196 -30.88 14.55 -2.81
CA GLY A 196 -31.52 13.49 -2.02
C GLY A 196 -30.72 12.19 -2.05
N VAL A 197 -30.81 11.40 -0.96
CA VAL A 197 -30.09 10.12 -0.82
C VAL A 197 -30.43 9.14 -1.96
N GLU A 198 -31.69 9.06 -2.35
CA GLU A 198 -32.14 8.20 -3.46
C GLU A 198 -31.49 8.61 -4.80
N ASN A 199 -31.39 9.92 -5.06
CA ASN A 199 -30.76 10.44 -6.27
C ASN A 199 -29.24 10.21 -6.26
N ALA A 200 -28.60 10.31 -5.09
CA ALA A 200 -27.20 9.97 -4.92
C ALA A 200 -26.95 8.47 -5.18
N LEU A 201 -27.80 7.57 -4.69
CA LEU A 201 -27.71 6.13 -4.94
C LEU A 201 -27.89 5.81 -6.42
N LYS A 202 -28.91 6.38 -7.06
CA LYS A 202 -29.14 6.23 -8.50
C LYS A 202 -27.93 6.68 -9.32
N MET A 203 -27.33 7.81 -8.95
CA MET A 203 -26.14 8.33 -9.62
C MET A 203 -24.91 7.44 -9.44
N TRP A 204 -24.74 6.84 -8.25
CA TRP A 204 -23.71 5.83 -8.04
C TRP A 204 -23.96 4.57 -8.87
N GLN A 205 -25.20 4.12 -8.99
CA GLN A 205 -25.55 3.00 -9.87
C GLN A 205 -25.18 3.34 -11.33
N GLU A 206 -25.59 4.51 -11.84
CA GLU A 206 -25.23 4.97 -13.18
C GLU A 206 -23.70 5.03 -13.37
N ALA A 207 -22.96 5.53 -12.36
CA ALA A 207 -21.51 5.59 -12.40
C ALA A 207 -20.88 4.18 -12.48
N LEU A 208 -21.40 3.23 -11.71
CA LEU A 208 -20.95 1.85 -11.72
C LEU A 208 -21.30 1.12 -13.02
N ASP A 209 -22.47 1.40 -13.61
CA ASP A 209 -22.88 0.83 -14.89
C ASP A 209 -21.97 1.29 -16.05
N THR A 210 -21.25 2.42 -15.90
CA THR A 210 -20.23 2.83 -16.88
C THR A 210 -18.98 1.92 -16.87
N ILE A 211 -18.77 1.16 -15.81
CA ILE A 211 -17.62 0.25 -15.65
C ILE A 211 -17.96 -1.07 -16.34
N THR A 212 -17.77 -1.09 -17.65
CA THR A 212 -17.95 -2.31 -18.45
C THR A 212 -16.74 -3.25 -18.32
N PRO A 213 -16.89 -4.54 -18.70
CA PRO A 213 -15.75 -5.46 -18.76
C PRO A 213 -14.58 -4.94 -19.60
N GLN A 214 -14.86 -4.16 -20.65
CA GLN A 214 -13.84 -3.53 -21.48
C GLN A 214 -13.07 -2.43 -20.72
N VAL A 215 -13.77 -1.63 -19.91
CA VAL A 215 -13.13 -0.63 -19.03
C VAL A 215 -12.23 -1.33 -18.02
N TRP A 216 -12.70 -2.42 -17.41
CA TRP A 216 -11.91 -3.21 -16.47
C TRP A 216 -10.63 -3.77 -17.11
N SER A 217 -10.75 -4.43 -18.27
CA SER A 217 -9.60 -4.95 -19.03
C SER A 217 -8.60 -3.85 -19.42
N ASN A 218 -9.08 -2.69 -19.85
CA ASN A 218 -8.22 -1.56 -20.17
C ASN A 218 -7.44 -1.06 -18.96
N THR A 219 -8.09 -1.01 -17.79
CA THR A 219 -7.48 -0.58 -16.53
C THR A 219 -6.44 -1.57 -16.02
N ILE A 220 -6.71 -2.88 -16.10
CA ILE A 220 -5.70 -3.92 -15.78
C ILE A 220 -4.47 -3.74 -16.67
N ARG A 221 -4.66 -3.66 -17.98
CA ARG A 221 -3.55 -3.49 -18.94
C ARG A 221 -2.75 -2.20 -18.70
N HIS A 222 -3.42 -1.13 -18.29
CA HIS A 222 -2.73 0.11 -17.91
C HIS A 222 -1.87 -0.10 -16.66
N THR A 223 -2.42 -0.76 -15.64
CA THR A 223 -1.72 -1.08 -14.39
C THR A 223 -0.49 -1.95 -14.64
N GLU A 224 -0.62 -3.00 -15.46
CA GLU A 224 0.48 -3.87 -15.87
C GLU A 224 1.60 -3.09 -16.58
N LYS A 225 1.23 -2.17 -17.49
CA LYS A 225 2.20 -1.30 -18.17
C LYS A 225 2.95 -0.39 -17.20
N GLU A 226 2.26 0.18 -16.22
CA GLU A 226 2.92 0.99 -15.19
C GLU A 226 3.86 0.11 -14.34
N ILE A 227 3.43 -1.08 -13.90
CA ILE A 227 4.28 -2.03 -13.17
C ILE A 227 5.54 -2.37 -13.99
N GLN A 228 5.40 -2.67 -15.28
CA GLN A 228 6.55 -2.96 -16.15
C GLN A 228 7.50 -1.77 -16.30
N LYS A 229 6.95 -0.57 -16.44
CA LYS A 229 7.75 0.66 -16.53
C LYS A 229 8.56 0.89 -15.26
N TRP A 230 7.97 0.68 -14.09
CA TRP A 230 8.66 0.77 -12.81
C TRP A 230 9.73 -0.32 -12.68
N TRP A 231 9.44 -1.55 -13.08
CA TRP A 231 10.44 -2.62 -13.08
C TRP A 231 11.65 -2.30 -13.97
N ASN A 232 11.41 -1.86 -15.21
CA ASN A 232 12.49 -1.48 -16.13
C ASN A 232 13.33 -0.33 -15.59
N ARG A 233 12.70 0.63 -14.89
CA ARG A 233 13.39 1.70 -14.17
C ARG A 233 14.34 1.12 -13.12
N GLU A 234 13.85 0.26 -12.21
CA GLU A 234 14.70 -0.31 -11.15
C GLU A 234 15.85 -1.15 -11.71
N VAL A 235 15.62 -1.92 -12.78
CA VAL A 235 16.67 -2.69 -13.47
C VAL A 235 17.72 -1.76 -14.09
N ALA A 236 17.32 -0.63 -14.68
CA ALA A 236 18.27 0.33 -15.24
C ALA A 236 19.16 0.96 -14.15
N PHE A 237 18.60 1.27 -12.97
CA PHE A 237 19.37 1.79 -11.83
C PHE A 237 20.36 0.77 -11.25
N ASP A 238 20.07 -0.53 -11.34
CA ASP A 238 20.99 -1.60 -10.90
C ASP A 238 22.15 -1.80 -11.89
N ILE A 239 21.91 -1.58 -13.19
CA ILE A 239 22.92 -1.71 -14.26
C ILE A 239 23.82 -0.46 -14.34
N GLU A 240 23.27 0.72 -14.04
CA GLU A 240 24.07 1.94 -13.91
C GLU A 240 24.93 1.84 -12.64
N ASP A 241 26.18 1.40 -12.83
CA ASP A 241 27.24 1.48 -11.82
C ASP A 241 27.39 2.97 -11.44
N THR A 242 26.67 3.41 -10.41
CA THR A 242 26.68 4.81 -9.98
C THR A 242 28.09 5.14 -9.53
N GLY A 243 28.86 5.76 -10.41
CA GLY A 243 30.20 6.24 -10.11
C GLY A 243 30.18 7.13 -8.87
N PRO A 244 31.31 7.21 -8.14
CA PRO A 244 31.37 7.91 -6.87
C PRO A 244 30.84 9.35 -7.00
N LEU A 245 29.98 9.74 -6.07
CA LEU A 245 29.40 11.07 -6.00
C LEU A 245 30.51 12.06 -5.61
N ILE A 246 31.19 12.65 -6.59
CA ILE A 246 32.24 13.64 -6.36
C ILE A 246 31.57 14.97 -6.00
N ILE A 247 31.45 15.24 -4.70
CA ILE A 247 31.14 16.58 -4.21
C ILE A 247 32.45 17.37 -4.24
N ASN A 248 32.64 18.19 -5.29
CA ASN A 248 33.72 19.16 -5.31
C ASN A 248 33.39 20.27 -4.29
N VAL A 249 33.80 20.06 -3.04
CA VAL A 249 33.89 21.12 -2.04
C VAL A 249 35.18 21.88 -2.31
N ALA A 250 35.17 22.67 -3.39
CA ALA A 250 36.16 23.73 -3.55
C ALA A 250 35.66 24.93 -2.76
N ASP A 251 36.19 25.09 -1.56
CA ASP A 251 36.13 26.32 -0.78
C ASP A 251 36.83 27.45 -1.54
N GLY A 252 36.22 28.64 -1.57
CA GLY A 252 36.95 29.90 -1.81
C GLY A 252 36.59 30.65 -3.08
N ASP A 253 35.55 31.48 -2.95
CA ASP A 253 35.35 32.80 -3.54
C ASP A 253 36.45 33.37 -4.48
N SER A 254 36.05 33.75 -5.69
CA SER A 254 36.74 34.72 -6.54
C SER A 254 35.79 35.15 -7.67
N ASP A 255 34.89 36.06 -7.33
CA ASP A 255 34.18 36.90 -8.29
C ASP A 255 35.19 37.64 -9.19
N ALA A 256 35.17 37.35 -10.50
CA ALA A 256 35.96 38.07 -11.49
C ALA A 256 35.17 38.19 -12.79
N SER A 257 34.38 39.26 -12.87
CA SER A 257 33.75 39.77 -14.06
C SER A 257 34.76 40.00 -15.19
N GLN A 258 34.52 39.45 -16.37
CA GLN A 258 35.14 39.93 -17.61
C GLN A 258 34.07 40.31 -18.63
N TYR A 259 33.94 41.62 -18.78
CA TYR A 259 33.26 42.30 -19.88
C TYR A 259 33.94 41.93 -21.20
N THR A 260 33.18 41.39 -22.16
CA THR A 260 33.64 41.29 -23.54
C THR A 260 33.32 42.60 -24.26
N SER A 261 34.37 43.33 -24.64
CA SER A 261 34.31 44.44 -25.57
C SER A 261 34.30 43.91 -27.00
N ASP A 262 33.23 44.14 -27.74
CA ASP A 262 33.20 43.98 -29.19
C ASP A 262 34.07 45.06 -29.84
N THR A 263 34.94 44.67 -30.76
CA THR A 263 35.60 45.57 -31.71
C THR A 263 35.52 44.97 -33.11
N ASP A 264 34.92 45.76 -34.00
CA ASP A 264 34.84 45.75 -35.48
C ASP A 264 34.33 44.51 -36.25
#